data_AF-A0A938V877-F1
#
_entry.id   AF-A0A938V877-F1
#
_cell.length_a   1.000
_cell.length_b   1.000
_cell.length_c   1.000
_cell.angle_alpha   90.00
_cell.angle_beta   90.00
_cell.angle_gamma   90.00
#
_symmetry.space_group_name_H-M   'P 1'
#
loop_
_entity.id
_entity.type
_entity.pdbx_description
1 polymer ?
#
loop_
_entity_poly.entity_id
_entity_poly.type
_entity_poly.pdbx_seq_one_letter_code
_entity_poly.pdbx_strand_id
1 'polypeptide(L)'
;PYGLPLDGLHVIGSERHESRRIDRQLRGRAGRQGDPGTSRFYLSLEDDLMRLFGSDRIAPMMVRMGLKPGDAIRHPWMTKAVERAQKRVEEHNFEIRKNLIKYDEVMNNQREVIYSYRRNVLKGYNIKNEILEMILDTISNLVDSNMLPDTSVEEWNLARIRYWFKTTISVDIDPDDLEKSAVHREQLVGYLYETIQNAYEAKERHVTSEVMRDIERRCLLEVVDNEWREHLHEMDLLKDGIHLRAYANKDPLIEYKKESFDLFQGLIMRIQENVTKRVFNTYLVSQEVMQSMLQGANLSHEEVNAYINAQRYAEQHASVPPAFNQPEMRGNVQKTRPIITAPKVGRNEPCPCGSGKKYKKCCGQHEADD
;
A
#
# COMPACT_ATOMS: atom_id res chain seq x y z
N PRO A 1 -19.79 -10.12 -60.88
CA PRO A 1 -19.54 -9.07 -59.85
C PRO A 1 -18.45 -9.43 -58.81
N TYR A 2 -17.46 -10.30 -59.14
CA TYR A 2 -16.44 -10.77 -58.18
C TYR A 2 -15.00 -10.56 -58.66
N GLY A 3 -14.78 -9.63 -59.59
CA GLY A 3 -13.44 -9.19 -59.94
C GLY A 3 -12.84 -8.38 -58.79
N LEU A 4 -11.53 -8.51 -58.59
CA LEU A 4 -10.76 -7.43 -57.98
C LEU A 4 -10.95 -6.19 -58.88
N PRO A 5 -11.23 -5.00 -58.34
CA PRO A 5 -11.23 -3.81 -59.17
C PRO A 5 -9.81 -3.62 -59.69
N LEU A 6 -9.68 -3.20 -60.96
CA LEU A 6 -8.39 -2.92 -61.59
C LEU A 6 -7.69 -1.67 -61.00
N ASP A 7 -8.41 -0.93 -60.16
CA ASP A 7 -7.97 0.29 -59.49
C ASP A 7 -8.51 0.35 -58.05
N GLY A 8 -7.81 1.04 -57.16
CA GLY A 8 -8.15 1.19 -55.75
C GLY A 8 -7.64 0.07 -54.82
N LEU A 9 -7.71 0.32 -53.50
CA LEU A 9 -7.13 -0.57 -52.49
C LEU A 9 -7.98 -1.83 -52.27
N HIS A 10 -7.36 -3.01 -52.40
CA HIS A 10 -7.93 -4.28 -51.93
C HIS A 10 -7.40 -4.63 -50.53
N VAL A 11 -8.28 -4.64 -49.53
CA VAL A 11 -7.96 -5.05 -48.16
C VAL A 11 -8.30 -6.53 -47.98
N ILE A 12 -7.30 -7.32 -47.61
CA ILE A 12 -7.47 -8.72 -47.19
C ILE A 12 -7.35 -8.78 -45.66
N GLY A 13 -8.39 -9.27 -44.98
CA GLY A 13 -8.26 -9.82 -43.63
C GLY A 13 -8.02 -11.31 -43.76
N SER A 14 -6.89 -11.80 -43.24
CA SER A 14 -6.60 -13.24 -43.14
C SER A 14 -7.59 -13.96 -42.23
N GLU A 15 -7.97 -13.28 -41.15
CA GLU A 15 -8.85 -13.77 -40.07
C GLU A 15 -9.90 -12.70 -39.69
N ARG A 16 -10.74 -13.03 -38.71
CA ARG A 16 -11.67 -12.10 -38.05
C ARG A 16 -11.25 -11.86 -36.62
N HIS A 17 -11.10 -10.61 -36.24
CA HIS A 17 -10.83 -10.25 -34.84
C HIS A 17 -12.11 -10.47 -33.99
N GLU A 18 -11.97 -10.78 -32.70
CA GLU A 18 -13.11 -10.91 -31.77
C GLU A 18 -14.01 -9.68 -31.78
N SER A 19 -13.45 -8.49 -31.55
CA SER A 19 -14.16 -7.24 -31.74
C SER A 19 -14.32 -6.86 -33.22
N ARG A 20 -15.58 -6.68 -33.61
CA ARG A 20 -16.01 -6.20 -34.92
C ARG A 20 -15.53 -4.77 -35.22
N ARG A 21 -15.17 -3.98 -34.19
CA ARG A 21 -14.62 -2.63 -34.35
C ARG A 21 -13.30 -2.65 -35.12
N ILE A 22 -12.43 -3.62 -34.83
CA ILE A 22 -11.09 -3.74 -35.44
C ILE A 22 -11.21 -4.19 -36.91
N ASP A 23 -12.07 -5.18 -37.19
CA ASP A 23 -12.44 -5.53 -38.57
C ASP A 23 -12.95 -4.33 -39.38
N ARG A 24 -13.81 -3.49 -38.78
CA ARG A 24 -14.35 -2.28 -39.43
C ARG A 24 -13.25 -1.25 -39.69
N GLN A 25 -12.27 -1.10 -38.80
CA GLN A 25 -11.10 -0.24 -39.01
C GLN A 25 -10.20 -0.74 -40.14
N LEU A 26 -9.94 -2.06 -40.20
CA LEU A 26 -9.18 -2.67 -41.30
C LEU A 26 -9.89 -2.47 -42.63
N ARG A 27 -11.20 -2.76 -42.70
CA ARG A 27 -12.03 -2.50 -43.88
C ARG A 27 -11.99 -1.03 -44.33
N GLY A 28 -12.08 -0.09 -43.38
CA GLY A 28 -12.06 1.36 -43.64
C GLY A 28 -10.70 1.92 -44.09
N ARG A 29 -9.70 1.07 -44.35
CA ARG A 29 -8.48 1.45 -45.08
C ARG A 29 -8.78 1.66 -46.58
N ALA A 30 -9.69 0.88 -47.16
CA ALA A 30 -10.15 1.01 -48.54
C ALA A 30 -11.42 1.90 -48.63
N GLY A 31 -11.67 2.49 -49.80
CA GLY A 31 -12.87 3.29 -50.05
C GLY A 31 -12.89 4.66 -49.35
N ARG A 32 -11.72 5.26 -49.15
CA ARG A 32 -11.61 6.59 -48.52
C ARG A 32 -12.07 7.66 -49.50
N GLN A 33 -12.75 8.70 -49.00
CA GLN A 33 -13.21 9.85 -49.80
C GLN A 33 -14.03 9.53 -51.08
N GLY A 34 -14.52 8.30 -51.24
CA GLY A 34 -15.23 7.84 -52.45
C GLY A 34 -14.35 7.07 -53.45
N ASP A 35 -13.07 6.89 -53.17
CA ASP A 35 -12.15 6.08 -53.97
C ASP A 35 -12.69 4.66 -54.21
N PRO A 36 -12.39 4.03 -55.36
CA PRO A 36 -12.59 2.60 -55.53
C PRO A 36 -11.87 1.81 -54.43
N GLY A 37 -12.52 0.77 -53.92
CA GLY A 37 -11.95 -0.04 -52.85
C GLY A 37 -12.78 -1.27 -52.55
N THR A 38 -12.12 -2.36 -52.16
CA THR A 38 -12.79 -3.60 -51.80
C THR A 38 -12.14 -4.21 -50.56
N SER A 39 -12.94 -4.91 -49.76
CA SER A 39 -12.45 -5.64 -48.59
C SER A 39 -12.94 -7.08 -48.60
N ARG A 40 -12.05 -8.04 -48.36
CA ARG A 40 -12.41 -9.44 -48.21
C ARG A 40 -11.78 -10.01 -46.95
N PHE A 41 -12.59 -10.71 -46.17
CA PHE A 41 -12.14 -11.43 -44.99
C PHE A 41 -12.22 -12.93 -45.29
N TYR A 42 -11.17 -13.62 -44.92
CA TYR A 42 -11.08 -15.07 -44.89
C TYR A 42 -11.25 -15.55 -43.44
N LEU A 43 -11.56 -16.82 -43.27
CA LEU A 43 -11.72 -17.47 -41.97
C LEU A 43 -11.62 -18.98 -42.17
N SER A 44 -10.85 -19.67 -41.32
CA SER A 44 -10.88 -21.12 -41.17
C SER A 44 -11.86 -21.54 -40.08
N LEU A 45 -12.23 -22.81 -40.06
CA LEU A 45 -12.93 -23.42 -38.92
C LEU A 45 -11.99 -23.69 -37.73
N GLU A 46 -10.68 -23.66 -38.00
CA GLU A 46 -9.60 -23.86 -37.04
C GLU A 46 -9.21 -22.56 -36.31
N ASP A 47 -9.67 -21.40 -36.80
CA ASP A 47 -9.39 -20.09 -36.18
C ASP A 47 -10.01 -20.01 -34.78
N ASP A 48 -9.33 -19.34 -33.84
CA ASP A 48 -9.77 -19.28 -32.44
C ASP A 48 -11.19 -18.69 -32.27
N LEU A 49 -11.57 -17.72 -33.10
CA LEU A 49 -12.94 -17.20 -33.13
C LEU A 49 -13.95 -18.32 -33.44
N MET A 50 -13.67 -19.22 -34.39
CA MET A 50 -14.58 -20.32 -34.73
C MET A 50 -14.56 -21.44 -33.68
N ARG A 51 -13.40 -21.69 -33.05
CA ARG A 51 -13.27 -22.63 -31.92
C ARG A 51 -14.13 -22.21 -30.73
N LEU A 52 -14.10 -20.94 -30.35
CA LEU A 52 -14.93 -20.37 -29.27
C LEU A 52 -16.45 -20.53 -29.50
N PHE A 53 -16.89 -20.67 -30.76
CA PHE A 53 -18.31 -20.88 -31.11
C PHE A 53 -18.67 -22.31 -31.48
N GLY A 54 -17.81 -23.28 -31.15
CA GLY A 54 -18.07 -24.69 -31.33
C GLY A 54 -17.98 -25.10 -32.80
N SER A 55 -16.85 -24.78 -33.45
CA SER A 55 -16.36 -25.41 -34.69
C SER A 55 -16.74 -26.89 -34.76
N ASP A 56 -16.53 -27.62 -33.66
CA ASP A 56 -16.72 -29.06 -33.50
C ASP A 56 -18.19 -29.52 -33.67
N ARG A 57 -19.16 -28.61 -33.50
CA ARG A 57 -20.58 -28.87 -33.75
C ARG A 57 -20.98 -28.57 -35.20
N ILE A 58 -20.32 -27.62 -35.85
CA ILE A 58 -20.68 -27.16 -37.21
C ILE A 58 -19.90 -27.97 -38.26
N ALA A 59 -18.64 -28.32 -38.01
CA ALA A 59 -17.78 -29.07 -38.93
C ALA A 59 -18.37 -30.43 -39.35
N PRO A 60 -18.92 -31.28 -38.44
CA PRO A 60 -19.56 -32.54 -38.83
C PRO A 60 -20.81 -32.34 -39.71
N MET A 61 -21.53 -31.22 -39.54
CA MET A 61 -22.67 -30.87 -40.37
C MET A 61 -22.23 -30.48 -41.78
N MET A 62 -21.15 -29.71 -41.92
CA MET A 62 -20.61 -29.30 -43.23
C MET A 62 -20.04 -30.50 -44.01
N VAL A 63 -19.32 -31.40 -43.35
CA VAL A 63 -18.88 -32.68 -43.95
C VAL A 63 -20.08 -33.51 -44.41
N ARG A 64 -21.16 -33.58 -43.61
CA ARG A 64 -22.40 -34.29 -43.99
C ARG A 64 -23.15 -33.63 -45.15
N MET A 65 -22.96 -32.33 -45.37
CA MET A 65 -23.48 -31.62 -46.56
C MET A 65 -22.60 -31.82 -47.82
N GLY A 66 -21.55 -32.64 -47.74
CA GLY A 66 -20.70 -33.00 -48.89
C GLY A 66 -19.56 -32.02 -49.19
N LEU A 67 -19.29 -31.07 -48.30
CA LEU A 67 -18.17 -30.14 -48.42
C LEU A 67 -16.84 -30.83 -48.09
N LYS A 68 -15.83 -30.61 -48.93
CA LYS A 68 -14.49 -31.18 -48.79
C LYS A 68 -13.52 -30.22 -48.10
N PRO A 69 -12.43 -30.72 -47.48
CA PRO A 69 -11.34 -29.87 -47.02
C PRO A 69 -10.79 -29.01 -48.16
N GLY A 70 -10.73 -27.69 -47.95
CA GLY A 70 -10.32 -26.71 -48.96
C GLY A 70 -11.46 -26.07 -49.77
N ASP A 71 -12.72 -26.53 -49.64
CA ASP A 71 -13.85 -25.92 -50.36
C ASP A 71 -14.16 -24.50 -49.86
N ALA A 72 -14.14 -23.53 -50.77
CA ALA A 72 -14.38 -22.13 -50.45
C ALA A 72 -15.88 -21.80 -50.28
N ILE A 73 -16.41 -22.02 -49.06
CA ILE A 73 -17.80 -21.71 -48.71
C ILE A 73 -18.09 -20.20 -48.81
N ARG A 74 -19.14 -19.82 -49.55
CA ARG A 74 -19.58 -18.43 -49.71
C ARG A 74 -21.09 -18.31 -49.53
N HIS A 75 -21.55 -18.21 -48.29
CA HIS A 75 -22.99 -18.09 -47.99
C HIS A 75 -23.27 -16.97 -46.96
N PRO A 76 -24.28 -16.10 -47.20
CA PRO A 76 -24.67 -15.06 -46.25
C PRO A 76 -24.98 -15.50 -44.81
N TRP A 77 -25.36 -16.77 -44.57
CA TRP A 77 -25.59 -17.26 -43.20
C TRP A 77 -24.28 -17.36 -42.41
N MET A 78 -23.16 -17.68 -43.07
CA MET A 78 -21.84 -17.75 -42.42
C MET A 78 -21.40 -16.36 -41.94
N THR A 79 -21.60 -15.32 -42.75
CA THR A 79 -21.33 -13.93 -42.33
C THR A 79 -22.18 -13.52 -41.12
N LYS A 80 -23.46 -13.90 -41.09
CA LYS A 80 -24.34 -13.66 -39.93
C LYS A 80 -23.96 -14.50 -38.71
N ALA A 81 -23.43 -15.70 -38.89
CA ALA A 81 -22.94 -16.54 -37.79
C ALA A 81 -21.69 -15.93 -37.15
N VAL A 82 -20.71 -15.50 -37.96
CA VAL A 82 -19.52 -14.76 -37.51
C VAL A 82 -19.89 -13.45 -36.81
N GLU A 83 -20.88 -12.71 -37.31
CA GLU A 83 -21.35 -11.48 -36.64
C GLU A 83 -22.00 -11.75 -35.27
N ARG A 84 -22.77 -12.85 -35.14
CA ARG A 84 -23.33 -13.31 -33.85
C ARG A 84 -22.28 -13.89 -32.91
N ALA A 85 -21.19 -14.42 -33.46
CA ALA A 85 -20.01 -14.84 -32.71
C ALA A 85 -19.33 -13.60 -32.10
N GLN A 86 -18.85 -12.67 -32.94
CA GLN A 86 -18.23 -11.42 -32.50
C GLN A 86 -19.08 -10.67 -31.47
N LYS A 87 -20.39 -10.53 -31.69
CA LYS A 87 -21.30 -9.87 -30.73
C LYS A 87 -21.31 -10.55 -29.36
N ARG A 88 -21.28 -11.88 -29.29
CA ARG A 88 -21.23 -12.62 -28.01
C ARG A 88 -19.89 -12.46 -27.29
N VAL A 89 -18.77 -12.40 -28.02
CA VAL A 89 -17.46 -12.12 -27.40
C VAL A 89 -17.41 -10.67 -26.90
N GLU A 90 -17.96 -9.72 -27.65
CA GLU A 90 -18.08 -8.32 -27.22
C GLU A 90 -18.99 -8.16 -25.99
N GLU A 91 -20.11 -8.89 -25.93
CA GLU A 91 -21.00 -8.95 -24.75
C GLU A 91 -20.30 -9.55 -23.52
N HIS A 92 -19.61 -10.68 -23.66
CA HIS A 92 -18.87 -11.31 -22.58
C HIS A 92 -17.73 -10.40 -22.04
N ASN A 93 -16.93 -9.83 -22.94
CA ASN A 93 -15.89 -8.86 -22.57
C ASN A 93 -16.47 -7.59 -21.94
N PHE A 94 -17.67 -7.16 -22.35
CA PHE A 94 -18.39 -6.06 -21.72
C PHE A 94 -18.87 -6.41 -20.31
N GLU A 95 -19.37 -7.63 -20.08
CA GLU A 95 -19.77 -8.10 -18.73
C GLU A 95 -18.57 -8.17 -17.77
N ILE A 96 -17.42 -8.69 -18.21
CA ILE A 96 -16.18 -8.72 -17.43
C ILE A 96 -15.79 -7.28 -17.03
N ARG A 97 -15.71 -6.35 -18.00
CA ARG A 97 -15.37 -4.95 -17.72
C ARG A 97 -16.40 -4.26 -16.83
N LYS A 98 -17.69 -4.51 -17.06
CA LYS A 98 -18.77 -3.98 -16.21
C LYS A 98 -18.63 -4.47 -14.78
N ASN A 99 -18.17 -5.70 -14.54
CA ASN A 99 -17.89 -6.19 -13.20
C ASN A 99 -16.65 -5.52 -12.61
N LEU A 100 -15.52 -5.45 -13.34
CA LEU A 100 -14.30 -4.74 -12.89
C LEU A 100 -14.60 -3.29 -12.47
N ILE A 101 -15.38 -2.55 -13.27
CA ILE A 101 -15.79 -1.16 -12.97
C ILE A 101 -16.52 -1.05 -11.62
N LYS A 102 -17.30 -2.06 -11.19
CA LYS A 102 -17.99 -2.03 -9.87
C LYS A 102 -17.04 -2.17 -8.68
N TYR A 103 -15.88 -2.80 -8.86
CA TYR A 103 -14.82 -2.84 -7.85
C TYR A 103 -14.07 -1.49 -7.83
N ASP A 104 -13.73 -0.98 -9.01
CA ASP A 104 -13.01 0.28 -9.16
C ASP A 104 -13.85 1.49 -8.70
N GLU A 105 -15.18 1.41 -8.78
CA GLU A 105 -16.14 2.39 -8.24
C GLU A 105 -16.00 2.57 -6.72
N VAL A 106 -15.80 1.47 -5.97
CA VAL A 106 -15.57 1.50 -4.51
C VAL A 106 -14.29 2.27 -4.21
N MET A 107 -13.20 1.93 -4.91
CA MET A 107 -11.91 2.60 -4.79
C MET A 107 -11.97 4.07 -5.20
N ASN A 108 -12.78 4.42 -6.20
CA ASN A 108 -12.94 5.81 -6.62
C ASN A 108 -13.65 6.65 -5.56
N ASN A 109 -14.75 6.13 -4.98
CA ASN A 109 -15.49 6.83 -3.92
C ASN A 109 -14.60 7.09 -2.69
N GLN A 110 -13.81 6.10 -2.28
CA GLN A 110 -12.82 6.25 -1.20
C GLN A 110 -11.73 7.27 -1.55
N ARG A 111 -11.18 7.19 -2.78
CA ARG A 111 -10.18 8.14 -3.29
C ARG A 111 -10.69 9.57 -3.29
N GLU A 112 -11.96 9.81 -3.63
CA GLU A 112 -12.55 11.16 -3.63
C GLU A 112 -12.57 11.78 -2.23
N VAL A 113 -12.93 11.00 -1.20
CA VAL A 113 -12.87 11.43 0.20
C VAL A 113 -11.43 11.73 0.61
N ILE A 114 -10.49 10.82 0.37
CA ILE A 114 -9.08 11.00 0.76
C ILE A 114 -8.42 12.17 0.03
N TYR A 115 -8.71 12.36 -1.25
CA TYR A 115 -8.18 13.47 -2.05
C TYR A 115 -8.85 14.80 -1.71
N SER A 116 -9.97 14.83 -0.96
CA SER A 116 -10.54 16.06 -0.43
C SER A 116 -9.62 16.70 0.62
N TYR A 117 -9.12 15.93 1.59
CA TYR A 117 -8.15 16.40 2.59
C TYR A 117 -6.89 16.99 1.93
N ARG A 118 -6.29 16.22 1.00
CA ARG A 118 -5.11 16.65 0.24
C ARG A 118 -5.37 17.93 -0.56
N ARG A 119 -6.56 18.08 -1.15
CA ARG A 119 -6.96 19.28 -1.90
C ARG A 119 -7.16 20.50 -1.00
N ASN A 120 -7.69 20.32 0.20
CA ASN A 120 -7.89 21.41 1.17
C ASN A 120 -6.55 21.95 1.66
N VAL A 121 -5.60 21.05 1.99
CA VAL A 121 -4.22 21.42 2.33
C VAL A 121 -3.53 22.17 1.18
N LEU A 122 -3.54 21.63 -0.03
CA LEU A 122 -2.85 22.22 -1.19
C LEU A 122 -3.42 23.56 -1.65
N LYS A 123 -4.69 23.86 -1.34
CA LYS A 123 -5.31 25.17 -1.59
C LYS A 123 -4.97 26.21 -0.52
N GLY A 124 -4.27 25.83 0.56
CA GLY A 124 -3.88 26.74 1.63
C GLY A 124 -5.04 27.16 2.55
N TYR A 125 -6.16 26.41 2.55
CA TYR A 125 -7.25 26.68 3.49
C TYR A 125 -6.79 26.49 4.95
N ASN A 126 -7.44 27.20 5.87
CA ASN A 126 -7.25 26.99 7.29
C ASN A 126 -8.01 25.72 7.69
N ILE A 127 -7.27 24.71 8.13
CA ILE A 127 -7.81 23.38 8.50
C ILE A 127 -7.95 23.18 10.02
N LYS A 128 -7.90 24.26 10.82
CA LYS A 128 -7.99 24.18 12.30
C LYS A 128 -9.17 23.33 12.76
N ASN A 129 -10.34 23.60 12.17
CA ASN A 129 -11.60 23.03 12.62
C ASN A 129 -11.64 21.54 12.30
N GLU A 130 -11.21 21.16 11.09
CA GLU A 130 -11.07 19.77 10.68
C GLU A 130 -10.09 18.99 11.58
N ILE A 131 -8.97 19.61 12.00
CA ILE A 131 -8.04 18.99 12.95
C ILE A 131 -8.68 18.82 14.34
N LEU A 132 -9.44 19.81 14.81
CA LEU A 132 -10.16 19.72 16.09
C LEU A 132 -11.31 18.70 16.06
N GLU A 133 -11.99 18.54 14.93
CA GLU A 133 -12.98 17.47 14.69
C GLU A 133 -12.32 16.08 14.71
N MET A 134 -11.19 15.89 14.02
CA MET A 134 -10.42 14.63 14.08
C MET A 134 -9.96 14.30 15.52
N ILE A 135 -9.61 15.32 16.30
CA ILE A 135 -9.26 15.21 17.72
C ILE A 135 -10.48 14.76 18.54
N LEU A 136 -11.65 15.38 18.35
CA LEU A 136 -12.88 15.03 19.06
C LEU A 136 -13.33 13.59 18.76
N ASP A 137 -13.24 13.16 17.50
CA ASP A 137 -13.51 11.78 17.08
C ASP A 137 -12.51 10.81 17.73
N THR A 138 -11.22 11.16 17.76
CA THR A 138 -10.18 10.35 18.42
C THR A 138 -10.47 10.17 19.91
N ILE A 139 -10.85 11.24 20.62
CA ILE A 139 -11.22 11.19 22.04
C ILE A 139 -12.50 10.36 22.26
N SER A 140 -13.51 10.54 21.41
CA SER A 140 -14.77 9.79 21.48
C SER A 140 -14.50 8.28 21.34
N ASN A 141 -13.73 7.88 20.32
CA ASN A 141 -13.31 6.50 20.11
C ASN A 141 -12.43 5.95 21.25
N LEU A 142 -11.56 6.78 21.85
CA LEU A 142 -10.77 6.40 23.03
C LEU A 142 -11.65 6.13 24.25
N VAL A 143 -12.67 6.97 24.48
CA VAL A 143 -13.64 6.79 25.57
C VAL A 143 -14.48 5.53 25.32
N ASP A 144 -15.06 5.38 24.13
CA ASP A 144 -15.91 4.25 23.75
C ASP A 144 -15.17 2.90 23.78
N SER A 145 -13.88 2.88 23.48
CA SER A 145 -13.05 1.66 23.56
C SER A 145 -12.52 1.31 24.97
N ASN A 146 -12.82 2.15 25.97
CA ASN A 146 -12.44 1.95 27.38
C ASN A 146 -13.63 2.01 28.35
N MET A 147 -14.85 2.17 27.82
CA MET A 147 -16.13 1.97 28.48
C MET A 147 -16.76 0.67 27.97
N LEU A 148 -17.33 -0.15 28.85
CA LEU A 148 -18.25 -1.20 28.41
C LEU A 148 -19.67 -0.61 28.28
N PRO A 149 -20.49 -1.07 27.32
CA PRO A 149 -21.91 -0.72 27.28
C PRO A 149 -22.60 -1.17 28.58
N ASP A 150 -23.50 -0.32 29.09
CA ASP A 150 -24.36 -0.58 30.25
C ASP A 150 -23.66 -0.92 31.59
N THR A 151 -22.35 -0.62 31.74
CA THR A 151 -21.59 -0.84 32.99
C THR A 151 -21.48 0.42 33.86
N SER A 152 -21.23 0.24 35.17
CA SER A 152 -20.99 1.34 36.10
C SER A 152 -19.68 2.09 35.79
N VAL A 153 -19.61 3.34 36.26
CA VAL A 153 -18.42 4.21 36.15
C VAL A 153 -17.15 3.55 36.72
N GLU A 154 -17.32 2.74 37.77
CA GLU A 154 -16.25 2.02 38.46
C GLU A 154 -15.55 0.96 37.58
N GLU A 155 -16.20 0.51 36.50
CA GLU A 155 -15.67 -0.45 35.55
C GLU A 155 -14.95 0.22 34.35
N TRP A 156 -14.98 1.55 34.24
CA TRP A 156 -14.35 2.28 33.14
C TRP A 156 -12.83 2.35 33.31
N ASN A 157 -12.08 2.12 32.22
CA ASN A 157 -10.62 2.10 32.28
C ASN A 157 -10.00 3.52 32.16
N LEU A 158 -10.30 4.37 33.15
CA LEU A 158 -9.78 5.75 33.24
C LEU A 158 -8.25 5.79 33.25
N ALA A 159 -7.60 4.78 33.86
CA ALA A 159 -6.15 4.64 33.85
C ALA A 159 -5.56 4.52 32.43
N ARG A 160 -6.22 3.80 31.53
CA ARG A 160 -5.80 3.66 30.12
C ARG A 160 -6.03 4.94 29.31
N ILE A 161 -7.13 5.64 29.56
CA ILE A 161 -7.38 6.98 28.97
C ILE A 161 -6.26 7.94 29.37
N ARG A 162 -5.98 8.06 30.67
CA ARG A 162 -4.90 8.92 31.19
C ARG A 162 -3.52 8.52 30.64
N TYR A 163 -3.23 7.22 30.53
CA TYR A 163 -1.98 6.73 29.95
C TYR A 163 -1.84 7.13 28.48
N TRP A 164 -2.91 7.05 27.68
CA TRP A 164 -2.89 7.47 26.28
C TRP A 164 -2.65 8.98 26.15
N PHE A 165 -3.29 9.83 26.96
CA PHE A 165 -3.02 11.28 26.95
C PHE A 165 -1.54 11.59 27.24
N LYS A 166 -0.99 10.93 28.26
CA LYS A 166 0.41 11.12 28.67
C LYS A 166 1.43 10.62 27.64
N THR A 167 1.13 9.55 26.91
CA THR A 167 2.10 8.92 25.97
C THR A 167 1.90 9.32 24.51
N THR A 168 0.66 9.61 24.09
CA THR A 168 0.33 10.00 22.72
C THR A 168 0.38 11.51 22.53
N ILE A 169 -0.03 12.30 23.53
CA ILE A 169 -0.19 13.76 23.41
C ILE A 169 0.79 14.54 24.31
N SER A 170 1.44 13.86 25.26
CA SER A 170 2.31 14.47 26.29
C SER A 170 1.56 15.43 27.23
N VAL A 171 0.26 15.21 27.42
CA VAL A 171 -0.59 15.94 28.37
C VAL A 171 -0.84 15.05 29.59
N ASP A 172 -0.56 15.55 30.78
CA ASP A 172 -0.95 14.88 32.03
C ASP A 172 -2.35 15.35 32.43
N ILE A 173 -3.18 14.40 32.89
CA ILE A 173 -4.51 14.68 33.44
C ILE A 173 -4.44 14.37 34.93
N ASP A 174 -5.01 15.22 35.78
CA ASP A 174 -5.19 14.92 37.20
C ASP A 174 -6.18 13.75 37.37
N PRO A 175 -5.82 12.66 38.09
CA PRO A 175 -6.73 11.55 38.35
C PRO A 175 -8.03 11.98 39.03
N ASP A 176 -7.98 12.90 39.99
CA ASP A 176 -9.15 13.30 40.77
C ASP A 176 -10.18 14.03 39.89
N ASP A 177 -9.70 14.89 38.97
CA ASP A 177 -10.57 15.60 38.02
C ASP A 177 -11.11 14.68 36.92
N LEU A 178 -10.31 13.69 36.49
CA LEU A 178 -10.77 12.65 35.58
C LEU A 178 -11.90 11.80 36.20
N GLU A 179 -11.75 11.37 37.46
CA GLU A 179 -12.79 10.64 38.18
C GLU A 179 -14.06 11.48 38.40
N LYS A 180 -13.92 12.76 38.77
CA LYS A 180 -15.07 13.70 38.87
C LYS A 180 -15.82 13.88 37.55
N SER A 181 -15.10 13.84 36.42
CA SER A 181 -15.70 13.99 35.07
C SER A 181 -16.41 12.72 34.57
N ALA A 182 -16.08 11.56 35.13
CA ALA A 182 -16.52 10.25 34.64
C ALA A 182 -17.97 9.88 35.01
N VAL A 183 -18.87 10.85 35.22
CA VAL A 183 -20.26 10.57 35.63
C VAL A 183 -21.10 9.99 34.48
N HIS A 184 -20.91 10.51 33.26
CA HIS A 184 -21.51 10.00 32.04
C HIS A 184 -20.62 10.33 30.83
N ARG A 185 -20.81 9.59 29.73
CA ARG A 185 -19.97 9.62 28.54
C ARG A 185 -19.72 11.05 28.01
N GLU A 186 -20.78 11.84 27.90
CA GLU A 186 -20.72 13.20 27.32
C GLU A 186 -19.92 14.17 28.20
N GLN A 187 -20.00 14.02 29.53
CA GLN A 187 -19.18 14.81 30.46
C GLN A 187 -17.71 14.43 30.39
N LEU A 188 -17.41 13.12 30.33
CA LEU A 188 -16.04 12.64 30.19
C LEU A 188 -15.42 13.10 28.86
N VAL A 189 -16.11 12.90 27.73
CA VAL A 189 -15.66 13.37 26.41
C VAL A 189 -15.49 14.90 26.41
N GLY A 190 -16.42 15.65 27.01
CA GLY A 190 -16.34 17.10 27.11
C GLY A 190 -15.11 17.59 27.87
N TYR A 191 -14.85 17.05 29.06
CA TYR A 191 -13.68 17.37 29.88
C TYR A 191 -12.36 17.02 29.17
N LEU A 192 -12.29 15.84 28.57
CA LEU A 192 -11.12 15.38 27.82
C LEU A 192 -10.84 16.24 26.57
N TYR A 193 -11.89 16.64 25.86
CA TYR A 193 -11.79 17.54 24.70
C TYR A 193 -11.38 18.96 25.11
N GLU A 194 -11.97 19.53 26.16
CA GLU A 194 -11.57 20.83 26.70
C GLU A 194 -10.10 20.82 27.16
N THR A 195 -9.65 19.74 27.81
CA THR A 195 -8.26 19.56 28.24
C THR A 195 -7.30 19.56 27.04
N ILE A 196 -7.63 18.82 25.97
CA ILE A 196 -6.83 18.81 24.74
C ILE A 196 -6.90 20.13 23.97
N GLN A 197 -8.05 20.80 23.93
CA GLN A 197 -8.19 22.11 23.28
C GLN A 197 -7.33 23.15 24.00
N ASN A 198 -7.32 23.16 25.33
CA ASN A 198 -6.45 24.03 26.13
C ASN A 198 -4.97 23.76 25.87
N ALA A 199 -4.56 22.49 25.74
CA ALA A 199 -3.19 22.12 25.36
C ALA A 199 -2.84 22.54 23.92
N TYR A 200 -3.77 22.38 22.98
CA TYR A 200 -3.63 22.84 21.60
C TYR A 200 -3.44 24.35 21.54
N GLU A 201 -4.27 25.12 22.26
CA GLU A 201 -4.19 26.58 22.27
C GLU A 201 -2.92 27.09 22.97
N ALA A 202 -2.48 26.43 24.04
CA ALA A 202 -1.19 26.71 24.67
C ALA A 202 -0.03 26.50 23.68
N LYS A 203 -0.10 25.43 22.87
CA LYS A 203 0.87 25.18 21.80
C LYS A 203 0.81 26.23 20.69
N GLU A 204 -0.38 26.59 20.20
CA GLU A 204 -0.56 27.64 19.19
C GLU A 204 -0.01 29.00 19.67
N ARG A 205 -0.23 29.35 20.95
CA ARG A 205 0.35 30.55 21.58
C ARG A 205 1.88 30.50 21.64
N HIS A 206 2.48 29.32 21.82
CA HIS A 206 3.94 29.17 21.91
C HIS A 206 4.64 29.21 20.54
N VAL A 207 4.06 28.59 19.51
CA VAL A 207 4.70 28.50 18.17
C VAL A 207 4.24 29.59 17.19
N THR A 208 3.20 30.36 17.54
CA THR A 208 2.42 31.29 16.68
C THR A 208 1.42 30.61 15.75
N SER A 209 0.35 31.33 15.39
CA SER A 209 -0.76 30.79 14.60
C SER A 209 -0.34 30.36 13.18
N GLU A 210 0.44 31.17 12.48
CA GLU A 210 0.91 30.88 11.11
C GLU A 210 1.69 29.56 11.05
N VAL A 211 2.67 29.41 11.94
CA VAL A 211 3.45 28.18 12.13
C VAL A 211 2.56 26.99 12.50
N MET A 212 1.55 27.19 13.36
CA MET A 212 0.63 26.11 13.72
C MET A 212 -0.16 25.61 12.49
N ARG A 213 -0.61 26.50 11.59
CA ARG A 213 -1.26 26.09 10.32
C ARG A 213 -0.31 25.28 9.43
N ASP A 214 0.98 25.60 9.40
CA ASP A 214 1.97 24.83 8.66
C ASP A 214 2.24 23.45 9.27
N ILE A 215 2.31 23.35 10.60
CA ILE A 215 2.42 22.08 11.32
C ILE A 215 1.21 21.20 10.99
N GLU A 216 -0.01 21.72 11.10
CA GLU A 216 -1.24 20.99 10.76
C GLU A 216 -1.23 20.50 9.31
N ARG A 217 -0.98 21.41 8.35
CA ARG A 217 -1.00 21.08 6.92
C ARG A 217 0.01 19.99 6.59
N ARG A 218 1.22 20.06 7.17
CA ARG A 218 2.27 19.07 6.97
C ARG A 218 1.94 17.74 7.63
N CYS A 219 1.46 17.75 8.88
CA CYS A 219 1.04 16.56 9.61
C CYS A 219 -0.10 15.83 8.89
N LEU A 220 -1.15 16.54 8.49
CA LEU A 220 -2.30 15.97 7.78
C LEU A 220 -1.87 15.37 6.44
N LEU A 221 -1.10 16.11 5.63
CA LEU A 221 -0.65 15.61 4.33
C LEU A 221 0.24 14.37 4.45
N GLU A 222 1.21 14.38 5.37
CA GLU A 222 2.13 13.26 5.55
C GLU A 222 1.44 12.01 6.11
N VAL A 223 0.50 12.17 7.05
CA VAL A 223 -0.28 11.03 7.57
C VAL A 223 -1.20 10.48 6.49
N VAL A 224 -1.96 11.33 5.79
CA VAL A 224 -2.89 10.91 4.73
C VAL A 224 -2.16 10.19 3.59
N ASP A 225 -1.04 10.71 3.09
CA ASP A 225 -0.30 10.08 1.99
C ASP A 225 0.31 8.71 2.40
N ASN A 226 0.72 8.53 3.67
CA ASN A 226 1.22 7.25 4.17
C ASN A 226 0.12 6.21 4.42
N GLU A 227 -0.94 6.60 5.15
CA GLU A 227 -2.06 5.72 5.48
C GLU A 227 -2.83 5.28 4.22
N TRP A 228 -3.01 6.19 3.26
CA TRP A 228 -3.65 5.85 1.98
C TRP A 228 -2.82 4.85 1.16
N ARG A 229 -1.49 4.94 1.18
CA ARG A 229 -0.63 3.97 0.50
C ARG A 229 -0.79 2.57 1.09
N GLU A 230 -0.89 2.47 2.42
CA GLU A 230 -1.11 1.19 3.09
C GLU A 230 -2.50 0.63 2.77
N HIS A 231 -3.55 1.46 2.83
CA HIS A 231 -4.90 1.06 2.45
C HIS A 231 -5.01 0.60 0.99
N LEU A 232 -4.29 1.22 0.06
CA LEU A 232 -4.21 0.72 -1.33
C LEU A 232 -3.67 -0.71 -1.38
N HIS A 233 -2.68 -1.05 -0.56
CA HIS A 233 -2.14 -2.41 -0.48
C HIS A 233 -3.14 -3.39 0.18
N GLU A 234 -3.78 -2.99 1.28
CA GLU A 234 -4.86 -3.76 1.92
C GLU A 234 -6.00 -4.07 0.92
N MET A 235 -6.34 -3.09 0.07
CA MET A 235 -7.40 -3.20 -0.93
C MET A 235 -7.05 -4.07 -2.14
N ASP A 236 -5.79 -4.10 -2.57
CA ASP A 236 -5.31 -5.02 -3.61
C ASP A 236 -5.31 -6.47 -3.10
N LEU A 237 -4.81 -6.70 -1.88
CA LEU A 237 -4.85 -8.03 -1.24
C LEU A 237 -6.29 -8.54 -1.06
N LEU A 238 -7.21 -7.66 -0.66
CA LEU A 238 -8.64 -7.98 -0.57
C LEU A 238 -9.21 -8.36 -1.95
N LYS A 239 -8.86 -7.63 -3.01
CA LYS A 239 -9.34 -7.87 -4.38
C LYS A 239 -8.91 -9.24 -4.91
N ASP A 240 -7.66 -9.65 -4.64
CA ASP A 240 -7.15 -10.97 -5.02
C ASP A 240 -7.80 -12.10 -4.21
N GLY A 241 -8.01 -11.88 -2.90
CA GLY A 241 -8.61 -12.89 -2.02
C GLY A 241 -10.12 -13.08 -2.16
N ILE A 242 -10.88 -12.05 -2.55
CA ILE A 242 -12.35 -12.07 -2.41
C ILE A 242 -13.05 -13.12 -3.28
N HIS A 243 -12.45 -13.51 -4.40
CA HIS A 243 -13.01 -14.55 -5.26
C HIS A 243 -13.15 -15.91 -4.55
N LEU A 244 -12.38 -16.16 -3.49
CA LEU A 244 -12.52 -17.35 -2.65
C LEU A 244 -13.84 -17.38 -1.86
N ARG A 245 -14.50 -16.23 -1.63
CA ARG A 245 -15.84 -16.17 -0.99
C ARG A 245 -16.93 -16.85 -1.85
N ALA A 246 -16.72 -16.97 -3.16
CA ALA A 246 -17.66 -17.65 -4.06
C ALA A 246 -17.87 -19.14 -3.71
N TYR A 247 -16.85 -19.81 -3.15
CA TYR A 247 -16.97 -21.20 -2.68
C TYR A 247 -17.98 -21.36 -1.54
N ALA A 248 -18.28 -20.30 -0.80
CA ALA A 248 -19.29 -20.26 0.25
C ALA A 248 -20.68 -19.83 -0.26
N ASN A 249 -20.91 -19.79 -1.58
CA ASN A 249 -22.12 -19.28 -2.25
C ASN A 249 -22.47 -17.81 -1.90
N LYS A 250 -21.48 -17.02 -1.49
CA LYS A 250 -21.59 -15.57 -1.29
C LYS A 250 -21.22 -14.82 -2.58
N ASP A 251 -21.88 -13.68 -2.84
CA ASP A 251 -21.52 -12.79 -3.94
C ASP A 251 -20.19 -12.06 -3.59
N PRO A 252 -19.10 -12.27 -4.36
CA PRO A 252 -17.80 -11.66 -4.05
C PRO A 252 -17.82 -10.12 -4.12
N LEU A 253 -18.70 -9.51 -4.89
CA LEU A 253 -18.78 -8.05 -4.97
C LEU A 253 -19.45 -7.45 -3.72
N ILE A 254 -20.45 -8.13 -3.16
CA ILE A 254 -21.11 -7.70 -1.93
C ILE A 254 -20.16 -7.82 -0.75
N GLU A 255 -19.45 -8.96 -0.63
CA GLU A 255 -18.44 -9.15 0.41
C GLU A 255 -17.27 -8.16 0.23
N TYR A 256 -16.79 -7.91 -1.01
CA TYR A 256 -15.79 -6.87 -1.27
C TYR A 256 -16.24 -5.49 -0.79
N LYS A 257 -17.47 -5.07 -1.14
CA LYS A 257 -18.01 -3.77 -0.72
C LYS A 257 -18.09 -3.63 0.79
N LYS A 258 -18.41 -4.72 1.51
CA LYS A 258 -18.45 -4.73 2.97
C LYS A 258 -17.04 -4.69 3.57
N GLU A 259 -16.19 -5.66 3.27
CA GLU A 259 -14.83 -5.75 3.81
C GLU A 259 -14.01 -4.48 3.47
N SER A 260 -14.19 -3.91 2.27
CA SER A 260 -13.58 -2.63 1.86
C SER A 260 -14.10 -1.42 2.64
N PHE A 261 -15.38 -1.39 3.00
CA PHE A 261 -15.93 -0.31 3.84
C PHE A 261 -15.37 -0.40 5.26
N ASP A 262 -15.30 -1.60 5.83
CA ASP A 262 -14.74 -1.84 7.17
C ASP A 262 -13.26 -1.43 7.23
N LEU A 263 -12.46 -1.79 6.21
CA LEU A 263 -11.07 -1.32 6.06
C LEU A 263 -10.99 0.21 5.93
N PHE A 264 -11.89 0.83 5.16
CA PHE A 264 -11.90 2.28 4.97
C PHE A 264 -12.30 3.05 6.23
N GLN A 265 -13.21 2.54 7.06
CA GLN A 265 -13.47 3.12 8.39
C GLN A 265 -12.21 3.03 9.26
N GLY A 266 -11.52 1.88 9.25
CA GLY A 266 -10.23 1.72 9.91
C GLY A 266 -9.18 2.72 9.44
N LEU A 267 -9.06 2.96 8.13
CA LEU A 267 -8.20 3.98 7.55
C LEU A 267 -8.50 5.38 8.11
N ILE A 268 -9.77 5.79 8.15
CA ILE A 268 -10.16 7.11 8.66
C ILE A 268 -9.79 7.24 10.14
N MET A 269 -10.07 6.23 10.97
CA MET A 269 -9.67 6.22 12.38
C MET A 269 -8.15 6.32 12.57
N ARG A 270 -7.36 5.56 11.77
CA ARG A 270 -5.89 5.65 11.79
C ARG A 270 -5.40 7.04 11.40
N ILE A 271 -5.98 7.66 10.37
CA ILE A 271 -5.66 9.05 9.99
C ILE A 271 -5.95 10.00 11.16
N GLN A 272 -7.13 9.93 11.77
CA GLN A 272 -7.54 10.78 12.89
C GLN A 272 -6.58 10.68 14.08
N GLU A 273 -6.26 9.46 14.53
CA GLU A 273 -5.35 9.23 15.66
C GLU A 273 -3.92 9.66 15.32
N ASN A 274 -3.40 9.28 14.14
CA ASN A 274 -2.04 9.62 13.75
C ASN A 274 -1.88 11.13 13.49
N VAL A 275 -2.86 11.82 12.92
CA VAL A 275 -2.86 13.29 12.78
C VAL A 275 -2.85 13.95 14.16
N THR A 276 -3.75 13.55 15.06
CA THR A 276 -3.79 14.04 16.45
C THR A 276 -2.42 13.91 17.11
N LYS A 277 -1.88 12.69 17.13
CA LYS A 277 -0.55 12.39 17.68
C LYS A 277 0.56 13.23 17.03
N ARG A 278 0.56 13.38 15.70
CA ARG A 278 1.58 14.13 14.95
C ARG A 278 1.53 15.62 15.25
N VAL A 279 0.33 16.21 15.30
CA VAL A 279 0.12 17.64 15.60
C VAL A 279 0.63 18.00 16.98
N PHE A 280 0.42 17.16 18.00
CA PHE A 280 0.93 17.42 19.35
C PHE A 280 2.43 17.17 19.52
N ASN A 281 2.98 16.11 18.94
CA ASN A 281 4.41 15.78 19.11
C ASN A 281 5.37 16.50 18.15
N THR A 282 4.88 17.18 17.11
CA THR A 282 5.74 17.96 16.19
C THR A 282 6.15 19.29 16.83
N TYR A 283 7.42 19.45 17.18
CA TYR A 283 7.99 20.71 17.67
C TYR A 283 8.96 21.28 16.63
N LEU A 284 8.93 22.61 16.43
CA LEU A 284 9.99 23.29 15.70
C LEU A 284 11.19 23.46 16.64
N VAL A 285 12.26 22.73 16.36
CA VAL A 285 13.57 22.96 16.98
C VAL A 285 14.19 24.17 16.30
N SER A 286 14.36 25.29 17.02
CA SER A 286 15.09 26.45 16.47
C SER A 286 16.53 26.07 16.16
N GLN A 287 17.19 26.79 15.24
CA GLN A 287 18.57 26.50 14.88
C GLN A 287 19.53 26.64 16.08
N GLU A 288 19.21 27.50 17.04
CA GLU A 288 19.92 27.68 18.30
C GLU A 288 19.73 26.50 19.26
N VAL A 289 18.49 25.98 19.40
CA VAL A 289 18.21 24.78 20.20
C VAL A 289 18.82 23.53 19.55
N MET A 290 18.84 23.46 18.22
CA MET A 290 19.54 22.40 17.48
C MET A 290 21.05 22.47 17.75
N GLN A 291 21.65 23.67 17.72
CA GLN A 291 23.06 23.85 18.06
C GLN A 291 23.37 23.53 19.53
N SER A 292 22.50 23.89 20.48
CA SER A 292 22.72 23.57 21.90
C SER A 292 22.54 22.08 22.19
N MET A 293 21.59 21.39 21.55
CA MET A 293 21.48 19.93 21.60
C MET A 293 22.71 19.23 20.99
N LEU A 294 23.22 19.72 19.87
CA LEU A 294 24.44 19.21 19.24
C LEU A 294 25.69 19.48 20.10
N GLN A 295 25.78 20.63 20.78
CA GLN A 295 26.83 20.89 21.78
C GLN A 295 26.72 19.94 22.98
N GLY A 296 25.51 19.70 23.49
CA GLY A 296 25.25 18.71 24.54
C GLY A 296 25.66 17.28 24.14
N ALA A 297 25.42 16.89 22.89
CA ALA A 297 25.87 15.63 22.34
C ALA A 297 27.42 15.56 22.21
N ASN A 298 28.07 16.66 21.81
CA ASN A 298 29.53 16.72 21.71
C ASN A 298 30.23 16.63 23.07
N LEU A 299 29.66 17.22 24.14
CA LEU A 299 30.18 17.11 25.50
C LEU A 299 30.29 15.64 25.96
N SER A 300 29.34 14.78 25.57
CA SER A 300 29.40 13.34 25.88
C SER A 300 30.59 12.61 25.21
N HIS A 301 31.17 13.18 24.16
CA HIS A 301 32.37 12.64 23.51
C HIS A 301 33.67 13.18 24.14
N GLU A 302 33.62 14.34 24.79
CA GLU A 302 34.76 14.95 25.49
C GLU A 302 35.05 14.22 26.82
N GLU A 303 34.01 13.86 27.57
CA GLU A 303 34.12 13.05 28.80
C GLU A 303 34.68 11.64 28.52
N VAL A 304 34.29 11.02 27.41
CA VAL A 304 34.82 9.72 26.96
C VAL A 304 36.31 9.83 26.60
N ASN A 305 36.73 10.92 25.95
CA ASN A 305 38.15 11.16 25.66
C ASN A 305 38.97 11.44 26.92
N ALA A 306 38.40 12.14 27.92
CA ALA A 306 39.06 12.32 29.22
C ALA A 306 39.29 10.98 29.93
N TYR A 307 38.31 10.07 29.91
CA TYR A 307 38.44 8.72 30.49
C TYR A 307 39.49 7.87 29.75
N ILE A 308 39.47 7.86 28.41
CA ILE A 308 40.43 7.10 27.59
C ILE A 308 41.86 7.64 27.76
N ASN A 309 42.05 8.96 27.86
CA ASN A 309 43.37 9.55 28.08
C ASN A 309 43.90 9.29 29.50
N ALA A 310 43.04 9.29 30.52
CA ALA A 310 43.41 8.87 31.87
C ALA A 310 43.87 7.40 31.91
N GLN A 311 43.19 6.53 31.15
CA GLN A 311 43.55 5.10 31.04
C GLN A 311 44.92 4.92 30.36
N ARG A 312 45.20 5.67 29.29
CA ARG A 312 46.50 5.62 28.58
C ARG A 312 47.68 6.13 29.41
N TYR A 313 47.47 7.09 30.31
CA TYR A 313 48.51 7.53 31.26
C TYR A 313 48.85 6.45 32.31
N ALA A 314 47.88 5.64 32.72
CA ALA A 314 48.09 4.54 33.67
C ALA A 314 48.82 3.34 33.02
N GLU A 315 48.55 3.03 31.75
CA GLU A 315 49.16 1.89 31.05
C GLU A 315 50.67 2.04 30.75
N GLN A 316 51.20 3.27 30.73
CA GLN A 316 52.63 3.51 30.44
C GLN A 316 53.58 3.30 31.64
N HIS A 317 53.07 3.12 32.86
CA HIS A 317 53.89 3.14 34.09
C HIS A 317 53.67 1.91 35.02
N ALA A 318 53.19 0.78 34.50
CA ALA A 318 53.00 -0.45 35.27
C ALA A 318 53.88 -1.61 34.77
N SER A 319 54.91 -1.97 35.55
CA SER A 319 55.83 -3.08 35.26
C SER A 319 55.34 -4.43 35.80
N VAL A 320 55.39 -5.46 34.94
CA VAL A 320 55.42 -6.93 35.20
C VAL A 320 54.37 -7.52 36.18
N PRO A 321 53.47 -8.40 35.71
CA PRO A 321 52.49 -9.07 36.59
C PRO A 321 53.06 -10.33 37.29
N PRO A 322 52.82 -10.53 38.60
CA PRO A 322 52.93 -11.84 39.23
C PRO A 322 51.66 -12.67 38.98
N ALA A 323 51.80 -14.00 38.85
CA ALA A 323 50.69 -14.92 38.62
C ALA A 323 50.34 -15.71 39.88
N PHE A 324 49.05 -15.92 40.18
CA PHE A 324 48.54 -17.16 40.81
C PHE A 324 47.00 -17.32 40.77
N ASN A 325 46.58 -18.56 40.49
CA ASN A 325 45.35 -19.31 40.82
C ASN A 325 43.91 -18.72 40.75
N GLN A 326 43.09 -19.42 39.94
CA GLN A 326 41.64 -19.67 40.10
C GLN A 326 41.38 -20.77 41.17
N PRO A 327 40.14 -21.05 41.67
CA PRO A 327 38.81 -20.87 41.04
C PRO A 327 37.78 -20.11 41.94
N GLU A 328 36.45 -20.07 41.75
CA GLU A 328 35.54 -20.88 40.92
C GLU A 328 34.28 -20.12 40.40
N MET A 329 33.12 -20.80 40.31
CA MET A 329 31.93 -20.46 39.53
C MET A 329 30.78 -19.77 40.31
N ARG A 330 30.06 -18.87 39.63
CA ARG A 330 28.67 -19.06 39.16
C ARG A 330 28.13 -17.85 38.38
N GLY A 331 27.23 -18.06 37.41
CA GLY A 331 26.15 -17.08 37.16
C GLY A 331 26.09 -16.24 35.86
N ASN A 332 26.60 -16.75 34.73
CA ASN A 332 26.17 -16.42 33.34
C ASN A 332 25.36 -15.12 33.02
N VAL A 333 26.01 -14.11 32.44
CA VAL A 333 25.41 -13.23 31.39
C VAL A 333 26.45 -12.98 30.30
N GLN A 334 26.25 -13.50 29.09
CA GLN A 334 27.15 -13.25 27.96
C GLN A 334 26.87 -11.88 27.33
N LYS A 335 27.83 -10.95 27.41
CA LYS A 335 27.88 -9.80 26.50
C LYS A 335 28.30 -10.30 25.12
N THR A 336 27.44 -10.10 24.11
CA THR A 336 27.74 -10.40 22.70
C THR A 336 28.94 -9.59 22.24
N ARG A 337 29.90 -10.26 21.58
CA ARG A 337 31.09 -9.64 21.01
C ARG A 337 30.76 -9.14 19.60
N PRO A 338 31.26 -7.97 19.16
CA PRO A 338 31.05 -7.51 17.79
C PRO A 338 31.68 -8.50 16.80
N ILE A 339 30.96 -8.79 15.71
CA ILE A 339 31.40 -9.72 14.68
C ILE A 339 32.51 -9.06 13.85
N ILE A 340 33.74 -9.54 14.02
CA ILE A 340 34.84 -9.20 13.11
C ILE A 340 34.65 -10.03 11.84
N THR A 341 34.26 -9.37 10.75
CA THR A 341 34.19 -10.00 9.43
C THR A 341 35.59 -10.35 8.95
N ALA A 342 35.81 -11.64 8.66
CA ALA A 342 37.07 -12.09 8.06
C ALA A 342 37.25 -11.48 6.66
N PRO A 343 38.50 -11.20 6.21
CA PRO A 343 38.74 -10.66 4.88
C PRO A 343 38.21 -11.62 3.79
N LYS A 344 37.47 -11.09 2.81
CA LYS A 344 36.95 -11.86 1.68
C LYS A 344 38.13 -12.39 0.84
N VAL A 345 38.31 -13.72 0.84
CA VAL A 345 39.33 -14.39 0.03
C VAL A 345 38.94 -14.36 -1.44
N GLY A 346 39.86 -13.98 -2.31
CA GLY A 346 39.63 -13.89 -3.74
C GLY A 346 39.39 -15.26 -4.41
N ARG A 347 38.49 -15.32 -5.39
CA ARG A 347 38.06 -16.56 -6.07
C ARG A 347 39.22 -17.42 -6.65
N ASN A 348 40.38 -16.83 -6.90
CA ASN A 348 41.60 -17.49 -7.41
C ASN A 348 42.75 -17.65 -6.38
N GLU A 349 42.58 -17.18 -5.15
CA GLU A 349 43.59 -17.24 -4.07
C GLU A 349 43.68 -18.64 -3.44
N PRO A 350 44.77 -18.99 -2.74
CA PRO A 350 44.86 -20.24 -1.99
C PRO A 350 43.74 -20.35 -0.94
N CYS A 351 43.08 -21.49 -0.90
CA CYS A 351 41.91 -21.71 -0.04
C CYS A 351 42.32 -21.76 1.45
N PRO A 352 41.66 -21.01 2.36
CA PRO A 352 42.06 -20.89 3.76
C PRO A 352 41.90 -22.17 4.59
N CYS A 353 41.23 -23.20 4.05
CA CYS A 353 41.14 -24.53 4.65
C CYS A 353 42.45 -25.35 4.57
N GLY A 354 43.55 -24.79 4.06
CA GLY A 354 44.86 -25.45 3.99
C GLY A 354 45.01 -26.50 2.89
N SER A 355 44.03 -26.66 2.00
CA SER A 355 44.00 -27.71 0.97
C SER A 355 45.00 -27.55 -0.19
N GLY A 356 45.77 -26.46 -0.22
CA GLY A 356 46.71 -26.12 -1.30
C GLY A 356 46.06 -25.77 -2.65
N LYS A 357 44.73 -25.82 -2.75
CA LYS A 357 43.97 -25.52 -3.98
C LYS A 357 43.48 -24.07 -4.01
N LYS A 358 43.18 -23.54 -5.20
CA LYS A 358 42.52 -22.24 -5.35
C LYS A 358 41.08 -22.28 -4.82
N TYR A 359 40.61 -21.21 -4.18
CA TYR A 359 39.33 -21.14 -3.47
C TYR A 359 38.13 -21.70 -4.27
N LYS A 360 37.95 -21.29 -5.53
CA LYS A 360 36.88 -21.78 -6.43
C LYS A 360 36.92 -23.27 -6.81
N LYS A 361 38.01 -23.98 -6.51
CA LYS A 361 38.18 -25.42 -6.70
C LYS A 361 38.20 -26.17 -5.35
N CYS A 362 37.67 -25.54 -4.32
CA CYS A 362 37.58 -26.06 -2.97
C CYS A 362 36.34 -25.46 -2.27
N CYS A 363 36.48 -24.68 -1.20
CA CYS A 363 35.34 -24.17 -0.43
C CYS A 363 34.37 -23.31 -1.27
N GLY A 364 34.88 -22.47 -2.19
CA GLY A 364 34.06 -21.63 -3.08
C GLY A 364 33.57 -22.35 -4.35
N GLN A 365 33.44 -23.68 -4.35
CA GLN A 365 32.96 -24.47 -5.50
C GLN A 365 31.43 -24.57 -5.57
N HIS A 366 30.73 -24.27 -4.47
CA HIS A 366 29.27 -24.30 -4.35
C HIS A 366 28.65 -22.94 -4.04
N GLU A 367 29.46 -21.89 -3.94
CA GLU A 367 28.97 -20.51 -3.95
C GLU A 367 28.56 -20.19 -5.39
N ALA A 368 27.26 -20.03 -5.62
CA ALA A 368 26.71 -19.59 -6.90
C ALA A 368 27.16 -18.14 -7.17
N ASP A 369 27.38 -17.81 -8.45
CA ASP A 369 27.74 -16.46 -8.87
C ASP A 369 26.50 -15.55 -8.86
N ASP A 370 26.39 -14.71 -7.82
CA ASP A 370 25.57 -13.47 -7.78
C ASP A 370 26.35 -12.27 -8.37
#